data_AF-A0A8H5KPC3-F1
#
_entry.id   AF-A0A8H5KPC3-F1
#
_cell.length_a   1.000
_cell.length_b   1.000
_cell.length_c   1.000
_cell.angle_alpha   90.00
_cell.angle_beta   90.00
_cell.angle_gamma   90.00
#
_symmetry.space_group_name_H-M   'P 1'
#
loop_
_entity.id
_entity.type
_entity.pdbx_description
1 polymer ?
#
loop_
_entity_poly.entity_id
_entity_poly.type
_entity_poly.pdbx_seq_one_letter_code
_entity_poly.pdbx_strand_id
1 'polypeptide(L)'
;MAPIKVGINGFGRIGRIVFRNAVEHPDIEVVAVNDPFIEPHYAVYMLKYDSSHGIFKGEVGNDGNDLVVNGKTVKFYSERDPANIKWSETGADYVVESTGVFTTTEKAKAHLAGGAKKVIISAPSADAPMYVVGVNENKYDGSADIISNASCTTNCLAPLAKVINDKFGIVEGLMT
;
A
#
# COMPACT_ATOMS: atom_id res chain seq x y z
N MET A 1 -0.93 21.54 -1.05
CA MET A 1 -1.61 20.66 -2.04
C MET A 1 -2.72 19.93 -1.32
N ALA A 2 -3.79 19.52 -2.03
CA ALA A 2 -4.80 18.64 -1.44
C ALA A 2 -4.17 17.27 -1.11
N PRO A 3 -4.67 16.55 -0.08
CA PRO A 3 -4.13 15.24 0.28
C PRO A 3 -4.29 14.24 -0.87
N ILE A 4 -3.31 13.36 -1.02
CA ILE A 4 -3.34 12.27 -1.98
C ILE A 4 -4.30 11.21 -1.45
N LYS A 5 -5.32 10.89 -2.25
CA LYS A 5 -6.34 9.90 -1.90
C LYS A 5 -5.89 8.49 -2.27
N VAL A 6 -5.87 7.62 -1.28
CA VAL A 6 -5.32 6.26 -1.37
C VAL A 6 -6.40 5.21 -1.10
N GLY A 7 -6.41 4.17 -1.94
CA GLY A 7 -7.10 2.91 -1.70
C GLY A 7 -6.11 1.84 -1.23
N ILE A 8 -6.55 0.91 -0.39
CA ILE A 8 -5.73 -0.23 0.06
C ILE A 8 -6.43 -1.52 -0.33
N ASN A 9 -5.77 -2.38 -1.10
CA ASN A 9 -6.23 -3.73 -1.37
C ASN A 9 -5.47 -4.75 -0.49
N GLY A 10 -6.22 -5.53 0.27
CA GLY A 10 -5.71 -6.45 1.30
C GLY A 10 -5.47 -5.75 2.63
N PHE A 11 -6.31 -6.01 3.63
CA PHE A 11 -6.23 -5.38 4.96
C PHE A 11 -5.46 -6.24 5.98
N GLY A 12 -4.40 -6.89 5.48
CA GLY A 12 -3.45 -7.67 6.25
C GLY A 12 -2.44 -6.83 7.03
N ARG A 13 -1.28 -7.42 7.38
CA ARG A 13 -0.24 -6.71 8.15
C ARG A 13 0.20 -5.42 7.48
N ILE A 14 0.57 -5.48 6.19
CA ILE A 14 1.07 -4.30 5.47
C ILE A 14 -0.04 -3.26 5.27
N GLY A 15 -1.21 -3.67 4.77
CA GLY A 15 -2.34 -2.77 4.57
C GLY A 15 -2.73 -1.98 5.83
N ARG A 16 -2.78 -2.64 7.00
CA ARG A 16 -3.08 -1.94 8.27
C ARG A 16 -1.96 -1.03 8.72
N ILE A 17 -0.69 -1.39 8.56
CA ILE A 17 0.43 -0.51 8.92
C ILE A 17 0.51 0.70 7.99
N VAL A 18 0.26 0.52 6.69
CA VAL A 18 0.12 1.62 5.73
C VAL A 18 -1.02 2.54 6.17
N PHE A 19 -2.18 1.98 6.52
CA PHE A 19 -3.30 2.76 7.04
C PHE A 19 -2.92 3.56 8.29
N ARG A 20 -2.32 2.90 9.29
CA ARG A 20 -1.93 3.53 10.55
C ARG A 20 -0.95 4.69 10.32
N ASN A 21 0.06 4.49 9.48
CA ASN A 21 1.02 5.53 9.13
C ASN A 21 0.35 6.67 8.37
N ALA A 22 -0.51 6.38 7.39
CA ALA A 22 -1.21 7.40 6.60
C ALA A 22 -2.03 8.35 7.47
N VAL A 23 -2.62 7.89 8.59
CA VAL A 23 -3.36 8.75 9.52
C VAL A 23 -2.45 9.79 10.21
N GLU A 24 -1.16 9.51 10.35
CA GLU A 24 -0.17 10.44 10.92
C GLU A 24 0.41 11.42 9.87
N HIS A 25 0.10 11.22 8.58
CA HIS A 25 0.61 12.00 7.45
C HIS A 25 -0.50 12.80 6.77
N PRO A 26 -0.63 14.13 7.02
CA PRO A 26 -1.77 14.93 6.54
C PRO A 26 -1.82 15.11 5.02
N ASP A 27 -0.75 14.77 4.31
CA ASP A 27 -0.64 14.74 2.85
C ASP A 27 -1.21 13.46 2.22
N ILE A 28 -1.59 12.46 3.03
CA ILE A 28 -2.19 11.20 2.58
C ILE A 28 -3.57 11.03 3.24
N GLU A 29 -4.55 10.60 2.46
CA GLU A 29 -5.88 10.27 2.97
C GLU A 29 -6.30 8.89 2.44
N VAL A 30 -6.47 7.92 3.34
CA VAL A 30 -7.04 6.62 2.97
C VAL A 30 -8.56 6.79 2.86
N VAL A 31 -9.08 6.62 1.66
CA VAL A 31 -10.52 6.81 1.36
C VAL A 31 -11.25 5.49 1.13
N ALA A 32 -10.52 4.41 0.84
CA ALA A 32 -11.08 3.09 0.61
C ALA A 32 -10.15 1.96 1.06
N VAL A 33 -10.75 0.87 1.52
CA VAL A 33 -10.09 -0.41 1.81
C VAL A 33 -10.89 -1.53 1.14
N ASN A 34 -10.22 -2.54 0.62
CA ASN A 34 -10.84 -3.78 0.15
C ASN A 34 -10.23 -4.99 0.86
N ASP A 35 -11.08 -5.85 1.43
CA ASP A 35 -10.69 -7.19 1.83
C ASP A 35 -11.92 -8.13 1.80
N PRO A 36 -11.95 -9.14 0.91
CA PRO A 36 -13.09 -10.05 0.77
C PRO A 36 -13.16 -11.12 1.86
N PHE A 37 -12.20 -11.17 2.79
CA PHE A 37 -12.12 -12.18 3.84
C PHE A 37 -12.35 -11.61 5.25
N ILE A 38 -12.59 -10.30 5.35
CA ILE A 38 -12.71 -9.58 6.62
C ILE A 38 -14.01 -8.79 6.61
N GLU A 39 -14.82 -8.97 7.64
CA GLU A 39 -15.99 -8.11 7.86
C GLU A 39 -15.57 -6.77 8.50
N PRO A 40 -16.29 -5.66 8.25
CA PRO A 40 -15.92 -4.33 8.74
C PRO A 40 -15.69 -4.25 10.25
N HIS A 41 -16.54 -4.90 11.05
CA HIS A 41 -16.37 -4.94 12.51
C HIS A 41 -15.08 -5.65 12.95
N TYR A 42 -14.63 -6.65 12.18
CA TYR A 42 -13.37 -7.35 12.43
C TYR A 42 -12.17 -6.53 11.93
N ALA A 43 -12.31 -5.80 10.81
CA ALA A 43 -11.33 -4.83 10.36
C ALA A 43 -11.09 -3.73 11.41
N VAL A 44 -12.15 -3.24 12.07
CA VAL A 44 -12.05 -2.32 13.22
C VAL A 44 -11.21 -2.92 14.34
N TYR A 45 -11.49 -4.16 14.74
CA TYR A 45 -10.72 -4.86 15.77
C TYR A 45 -9.24 -4.98 15.40
N MET A 46 -8.95 -5.45 14.18
CA MET A 46 -7.59 -5.64 13.68
C MET A 46 -6.83 -4.32 13.50
N LEU A 47 -7.53 -3.23 13.16
CA LEU A 47 -6.91 -1.91 13.10
C LEU A 47 -6.66 -1.35 14.49
N LYS A 48 -7.58 -1.57 15.45
CA LYS A 48 -7.47 -1.07 16.83
C LYS A 48 -6.36 -1.75 17.62
N TYR A 49 -6.22 -3.07 17.50
CA TYR A 49 -5.28 -3.86 18.28
C TYR A 49 -4.24 -4.52 17.38
N ASP A 50 -2.97 -4.21 17.61
CA ASP A 50 -1.84 -4.85 16.93
C ASP A 50 -0.82 -5.34 17.97
N SER A 51 -0.42 -6.61 17.85
CA SER A 51 0.47 -7.25 18.83
C SER A 51 1.91 -6.73 18.79
N SER A 52 2.35 -6.16 17.66
CA SER A 52 3.71 -5.65 17.48
C SER A 52 3.78 -4.13 17.66
N HIS A 53 2.75 -3.42 17.21
CA HIS A 53 2.72 -1.96 17.17
C HIS A 53 1.77 -1.33 18.20
N GLY A 54 1.12 -2.15 19.03
CA GLY A 54 0.24 -1.70 20.09
C GLY A 54 -1.12 -1.20 19.60
N ILE A 55 -1.79 -0.47 20.48
CA ILE A 55 -3.13 0.06 20.25
C ILE A 55 -3.07 1.25 19.29
N PHE A 56 -4.01 1.30 18.35
CA PHE A 56 -4.18 2.43 17.44
C PHE A 56 -4.38 3.75 18.20
N LYS A 57 -3.65 4.78 17.79
CA LYS A 57 -3.72 6.12 18.39
C LYS A 57 -4.83 6.93 17.72
N GLY A 58 -6.07 6.63 18.06
CA GLY A 58 -7.23 7.32 17.51
C GLY A 58 -8.51 6.55 17.76
N GLU A 59 -9.59 7.06 17.19
CA GLU A 59 -10.89 6.40 17.22
C GLU A 59 -11.08 5.58 15.96
N VAL A 60 -11.50 4.34 16.14
CA VAL A 60 -11.84 3.42 15.05
C VAL A 60 -13.15 2.73 15.39
N GLY A 61 -14.06 2.77 14.43
CA GLY A 61 -15.36 2.12 14.46
C GLY A 61 -15.82 1.80 13.05
N ASN A 62 -17.06 1.38 12.90
CA ASN A 62 -17.71 1.18 11.62
C ASN A 62 -19.12 1.77 11.65
N ASP A 63 -19.58 2.23 10.50
CA ASP A 63 -20.97 2.64 10.26
C ASP A 63 -21.51 1.84 9.07
N GLY A 64 -22.48 0.98 9.34
CA GLY A 64 -22.90 -0.06 8.40
C GLY A 64 -21.70 -0.90 7.94
N ASN A 65 -21.46 -0.87 6.62
CA ASN A 65 -20.38 -1.62 5.99
C ASN A 65 -19.07 -0.84 5.91
N ASP A 66 -19.04 0.46 6.22
CA ASP A 66 -17.85 1.29 6.05
C ASP A 66 -17.12 1.49 7.37
N LEU A 67 -15.82 1.78 7.32
CA LEU A 67 -15.05 2.11 8.52
C LEU A 67 -15.21 3.60 8.84
N VAL A 68 -15.14 3.93 10.13
CA VAL A 68 -15.06 5.32 10.61
C VAL A 68 -13.79 5.45 11.43
N VAL A 69 -12.85 6.26 10.96
CA VAL A 69 -11.57 6.49 11.64
C VAL A 69 -11.37 7.97 11.89
N ASN A 70 -11.21 8.36 13.15
CA ASN A 70 -11.10 9.77 13.58
C ASN A 70 -12.19 10.67 12.98
N GLY A 71 -13.44 10.17 12.97
CA GLY A 71 -14.60 10.88 12.43
C GLY A 71 -14.70 10.89 10.89
N LYS A 72 -13.75 10.28 10.16
CA LYS A 72 -13.79 10.16 8.70
C LYS A 72 -14.30 8.80 8.27
N THR A 73 -15.22 8.78 7.31
CA THR A 73 -15.69 7.54 6.68
C THR A 73 -14.66 7.06 5.66
N VAL A 74 -14.31 5.77 5.74
CA VAL A 74 -13.48 5.05 4.77
C VAL A 74 -14.33 3.93 4.20
N LYS A 75 -14.52 3.94 2.87
CA LYS A 75 -15.31 2.93 2.19
C LYS A 75 -14.67 1.55 2.38
N PHE A 76 -15.47 0.55 2.74
CA PHE A 76 -14.99 -0.83 2.81
C PHE A 76 -15.64 -1.66 1.70
N TYR A 77 -14.81 -2.28 0.88
CA TYR A 77 -15.18 -3.22 -0.15
C TYR A 77 -14.81 -4.65 0.26
N SER A 78 -15.52 -5.63 -0.30
CA SER A 78 -15.27 -7.06 -0.06
C SER A 78 -15.25 -7.83 -1.39
N GLU A 79 -14.54 -7.28 -2.37
CA GLU A 79 -14.42 -7.84 -3.71
C GLU A 79 -13.19 -8.73 -3.82
N ARG A 80 -13.34 -9.88 -4.50
CA ARG A 80 -12.23 -10.80 -4.79
C ARG A 80 -11.48 -10.44 -6.06
N ASP A 81 -12.20 -9.91 -7.05
CA ASP A 81 -11.62 -9.45 -8.30
C ASP A 81 -11.32 -7.94 -8.18
N PRO A 82 -10.05 -7.52 -8.29
CA PRO A 82 -9.69 -6.11 -8.22
C PRO A 82 -10.38 -5.22 -9.25
N ALA A 83 -10.81 -5.78 -10.39
CA ALA A 83 -11.52 -5.04 -11.43
C ALA A 83 -12.93 -4.60 -11.01
N ASN A 84 -13.53 -5.27 -10.02
CA ASN A 84 -14.86 -4.93 -9.50
C ASN A 84 -14.81 -3.87 -8.39
N ILE A 85 -13.62 -3.55 -7.86
CA ILE A 85 -13.49 -2.55 -6.81
C ILE A 85 -13.61 -1.16 -7.42
N LYS A 86 -14.66 -0.43 -7.07
CA LYS A 86 -14.99 0.87 -7.66
C LYS A 86 -14.22 2.02 -7.01
N TRP A 87 -12.90 2.04 -7.16
CA TRP A 87 -12.01 3.09 -6.63
C TRP A 87 -12.46 4.52 -6.99
N SER A 88 -13.01 4.71 -8.19
CA SER A 88 -13.52 6.00 -8.66
C SER A 88 -14.63 6.60 -7.77
N GLU A 89 -15.43 5.78 -7.09
CA GLU A 89 -16.51 6.26 -6.20
C GLU A 89 -15.97 7.04 -4.99
N THR A 90 -14.74 6.73 -4.56
CA THR A 90 -14.08 7.38 -3.42
C THR A 90 -13.01 8.38 -3.82
N GLY A 91 -12.62 8.37 -5.10
CA GLY A 91 -11.51 9.14 -5.64
C GLY A 91 -10.14 8.57 -5.22
N ALA A 92 -10.06 7.27 -4.94
CA ALA A 92 -8.80 6.56 -4.67
C ALA A 92 -7.96 6.47 -5.96
N ASP A 93 -7.20 7.53 -6.25
CA ASP A 93 -6.35 7.61 -7.44
C ASP A 93 -5.12 6.71 -7.33
N TYR A 94 -4.63 6.47 -6.11
CA TYR A 94 -3.47 5.62 -5.85
C TYR A 94 -3.91 4.40 -5.05
N VAL A 95 -3.52 3.20 -5.47
CA VAL A 95 -3.85 1.96 -4.76
C VAL A 95 -2.58 1.30 -4.25
N VAL A 96 -2.58 0.95 -2.97
CA VAL A 96 -1.59 0.05 -2.39
C VAL A 96 -2.10 -1.38 -2.54
N GLU A 97 -1.44 -2.15 -3.40
CA GLU A 97 -1.71 -3.57 -3.61
C GLU A 97 -0.89 -4.40 -2.61
N SER A 98 -1.55 -4.83 -1.54
CA SER A 98 -0.92 -5.51 -0.41
C SER A 98 -1.54 -6.87 -0.06
N THR A 99 -2.26 -7.48 -1.02
CA THR A 99 -2.78 -8.85 -0.89
C THR A 99 -1.68 -9.90 -1.04
N GLY A 100 -0.62 -9.59 -1.79
CA GLY A 100 0.43 -10.53 -2.16
C GLY A 100 0.06 -11.48 -3.32
N VAL A 101 -1.11 -11.33 -3.93
CA VAL A 101 -1.60 -12.18 -5.03
C VAL A 101 -1.45 -11.51 -6.40
N PHE A 102 -1.65 -10.19 -6.45
CA PHE A 102 -1.62 -9.39 -7.69
C PHE A 102 -0.27 -8.69 -7.88
N THR A 103 0.82 -9.46 -7.89
CA THR A 103 2.20 -8.94 -7.88
C THR A 103 2.82 -8.75 -9.26
N THR A 104 2.08 -8.98 -10.35
CA THR A 104 2.52 -8.68 -11.73
C THR A 104 1.77 -7.49 -12.28
N THR A 105 2.34 -6.83 -13.28
CA THR A 105 1.77 -5.67 -13.96
C THR A 105 0.38 -6.02 -14.51
N GLU A 106 0.25 -7.16 -15.20
CA GLU A 106 -1.03 -7.61 -15.76
C GLU A 106 -2.11 -7.80 -14.70
N LYS A 107 -1.76 -8.42 -13.56
CA LYS A 107 -2.71 -8.68 -12.47
C LYS A 107 -3.12 -7.40 -11.74
N ALA A 108 -2.15 -6.54 -11.43
CA ALA A 108 -2.39 -5.27 -10.74
C ALA A 108 -3.16 -4.27 -11.62
N LYS A 109 -3.08 -4.41 -12.96
CA LYS A 109 -3.82 -3.58 -13.91
C LYS A 109 -5.34 -3.64 -13.74
N ALA A 110 -5.85 -4.72 -13.16
CA ALA A 110 -7.27 -4.84 -12.82
C ALA A 110 -7.77 -3.66 -11.94
N HIS A 111 -6.94 -3.09 -11.06
CA HIS A 111 -7.32 -1.90 -10.29
C HIS A 111 -7.61 -0.67 -11.15
N LEU A 112 -6.96 -0.53 -12.31
CA LEU A 112 -7.18 0.60 -13.22
C LEU A 112 -8.60 0.56 -13.82
N ALA A 113 -9.15 -0.64 -14.02
CA ALA A 113 -10.54 -0.80 -14.47
C ALA A 113 -11.55 -0.26 -13.44
N GLY A 114 -11.21 -0.34 -12.16
CA GLY A 114 -11.97 0.25 -11.05
C GLY A 114 -11.82 1.77 -10.89
N GLY A 115 -10.98 2.41 -11.72
CA GLY A 115 -10.77 3.86 -11.73
C GLY A 115 -9.56 4.36 -10.93
N ALA A 116 -8.72 3.46 -10.41
CA ALA A 116 -7.41 3.87 -9.89
C ALA A 116 -6.53 4.37 -11.04
N LYS A 117 -5.66 5.34 -10.76
CA LYS A 117 -4.69 5.88 -11.73
C LYS A 117 -3.34 5.21 -11.61
N LYS A 118 -2.90 4.93 -10.38
CA LYS A 118 -1.59 4.35 -10.07
C LYS A 118 -1.73 3.21 -9.07
N VAL A 119 -0.90 2.18 -9.21
CA VAL A 119 -0.86 1.03 -8.31
C VAL A 119 0.56 0.81 -7.80
N ILE A 120 0.70 0.66 -6.49
CA ILE A 120 1.96 0.36 -5.81
C ILE A 120 1.86 -1.03 -5.21
N ILE A 121 2.58 -1.98 -5.77
CA ILE A 121 2.67 -3.36 -5.26
C ILE A 121 3.60 -3.36 -4.05
N SER A 122 3.11 -3.85 -2.90
CA SER A 122 3.84 -3.86 -1.63
C SER A 122 4.81 -5.05 -1.47
N ALA A 123 5.21 -5.67 -2.57
CA ALA A 123 6.04 -6.86 -2.64
C ALA A 123 6.85 -6.87 -3.96
N PRO A 124 7.90 -7.70 -4.07
CA PRO A 124 8.62 -7.87 -5.32
C PRO A 124 7.70 -8.24 -6.47
N SER A 125 7.89 -7.57 -7.60
CA SER A 125 7.22 -7.89 -8.86
C SER A 125 8.19 -8.57 -9.80
N ALA A 126 7.66 -9.48 -10.62
CA ALA A 126 8.43 -10.14 -11.68
C ALA A 126 8.63 -9.23 -12.90
N ASP A 127 7.78 -8.21 -13.10
CA ASP A 127 7.73 -7.41 -14.33
C ASP A 127 7.53 -5.89 -14.10
N ALA A 128 6.96 -5.47 -12.96
CA ALA A 128 6.76 -4.06 -12.68
C ALA A 128 8.09 -3.39 -12.27
N PRO A 129 8.36 -2.14 -12.70
CA PRO A 129 9.55 -1.41 -12.29
C PRO A 129 9.56 -1.22 -10.77
N MET A 130 10.71 -1.51 -10.16
CA MET A 130 10.92 -1.47 -8.72
C MET A 130 11.65 -0.21 -8.28
N TYR A 131 11.10 0.45 -7.26
CA TYR A 131 11.67 1.65 -6.67
C TYR A 131 11.90 1.45 -5.18
N VAL A 132 13.04 1.92 -4.70
CA VAL A 132 13.43 1.98 -3.29
C VAL A 132 13.74 3.44 -2.98
N VAL A 133 13.01 3.98 -1.99
CA VAL A 133 13.16 5.37 -1.55
C VAL A 133 14.57 5.60 -0.97
N GLY A 134 15.21 6.70 -1.35
CA GLY A 134 16.60 7.02 -1.05
C GLY A 134 17.63 6.36 -1.97
N VAL A 135 17.22 5.58 -2.97
CA VAL A 135 18.13 4.81 -3.83
C VAL A 135 17.91 5.11 -5.31
N ASN A 136 16.69 4.94 -5.81
CA ASN A 136 16.39 5.10 -7.24
C ASN A 136 14.99 5.67 -7.53
N GLU A 137 14.24 6.10 -6.52
CA GLU A 137 12.91 6.72 -6.66
C GLU A 137 12.94 7.96 -7.56
N ASN A 138 14.06 8.68 -7.59
CA ASN A 138 14.27 9.83 -8.47
C ASN A 138 14.29 9.48 -9.97
N LYS A 139 14.39 8.19 -10.32
CA LYS A 139 14.31 7.71 -11.70
C LYS A 139 12.87 7.43 -12.15
N TYR A 140 11.89 7.52 -11.25
CA TYR A 140 10.49 7.41 -11.64
C TYR A 140 10.06 8.69 -12.35
N ASP A 141 9.72 8.57 -13.62
CA ASP A 141 9.32 9.68 -14.50
C ASP A 141 7.79 9.90 -14.55
N GLY A 142 7.04 9.10 -13.78
CA GLY A 142 5.58 9.15 -13.78
C GLY A 142 4.89 8.33 -14.87
N SER A 143 5.64 7.73 -15.81
CA SER A 143 5.07 7.01 -16.96
C SER A 143 4.48 5.65 -16.59
N ALA A 144 5.09 4.93 -15.65
CA ALA A 144 4.59 3.64 -15.21
C ALA A 144 3.35 3.82 -14.33
N ASP A 145 2.23 3.19 -14.71
CA ASP A 145 1.02 3.21 -13.89
C ASP A 145 1.09 2.22 -12.72
N ILE A 146 1.93 1.21 -12.85
CA ILE A 146 2.06 0.13 -11.88
C ILE A 146 3.55 0.00 -11.55
N ILE A 147 3.86 0.11 -10.27
CA ILE A 147 5.23 0.01 -9.75
C ILE A 147 5.26 -0.95 -8.56
N SER A 148 6.44 -1.43 -8.21
CA SER A 148 6.66 -2.21 -7.00
C SER A 148 7.56 -1.45 -6.02
N ASN A 149 7.20 -1.47 -4.74
CA ASN A 149 8.02 -0.95 -3.65
C ASN A 149 9.03 -2.00 -3.12
N ALA A 150 9.37 -2.98 -3.97
CA ALA A 150 10.29 -4.08 -3.70
C ALA A 150 9.90 -4.93 -2.47
N SER A 151 10.89 -5.54 -1.81
CA SER A 151 10.71 -6.24 -0.53
C SER A 151 11.24 -5.43 0.66
N CYS A 152 10.85 -5.81 1.88
CA CYS A 152 11.42 -5.25 3.10
C CYS A 152 12.95 -5.46 3.17
N THR A 153 13.45 -6.65 2.79
CA THR A 153 14.89 -6.94 2.76
C THR A 153 15.62 -6.08 1.74
N THR A 154 15.03 -5.87 0.55
CA THR A 154 15.59 -4.97 -0.48
C THR A 154 15.65 -3.53 0.02
N ASN A 155 14.60 -3.05 0.69
CA ASN A 155 14.60 -1.70 1.28
C ASN A 155 15.66 -1.54 2.39
N CYS A 156 15.98 -2.62 3.12
CA CYS A 156 17.07 -2.62 4.10
C CYS A 156 18.45 -2.61 3.44
N LEU A 157 18.68 -3.50 2.48
CA LEU A 157 20.00 -3.72 1.88
C LEU A 157 20.39 -2.64 0.87
N ALA A 158 19.46 -2.15 0.06
CA ALA A 158 19.78 -1.29 -1.09
C ALA A 158 20.46 0.03 -0.69
N PRO A 159 20.04 0.75 0.36
CA PRO A 159 20.76 1.94 0.83
C PRO A 159 22.20 1.63 1.29
N LEU A 160 22.39 0.52 2.02
CA LEU A 160 23.72 0.09 2.47
C LEU A 160 24.62 -0.24 1.26
N ALA A 161 24.12 -1.09 0.36
CA ALA A 161 24.83 -1.48 -0.85
C ALA A 161 25.20 -0.25 -1.70
N LYS A 162 24.29 0.72 -1.84
CA LYS A 162 24.55 1.97 -2.56
C LYS A 162 25.74 2.73 -1.98
N VAL A 163 25.74 3.00 -0.67
CA VAL A 163 26.81 3.79 -0.04
C VAL A 163 28.17 3.10 -0.15
N ILE A 164 28.22 1.79 0.10
CA ILE A 164 29.47 1.02 0.01
C ILE A 164 29.95 0.95 -1.44
N ASN A 165 29.06 0.65 -2.38
CA ASN A 165 29.44 0.56 -3.79
C ASN A 165 29.91 1.91 -4.35
N ASP A 166 29.23 3.01 -4.05
CA ASP A 166 29.58 4.34 -4.54
C ASP A 166 30.94 4.82 -4.02
N LYS A 167 31.37 4.37 -2.83
CA LYS A 167 32.63 4.79 -2.20
C LYS A 167 33.80 3.83 -2.41
N PHE A 168 33.53 2.53 -2.41
CA PHE A 168 34.57 1.50 -2.34
C PHE A 168 34.50 0.50 -3.49
N GLY A 169 33.36 0.42 -4.19
CA GLY A 169 33.09 -0.60 -5.20
C GLY A 169 32.82 -1.97 -4.57
N ILE A 170 31.67 -2.57 -4.88
CA ILE A 170 31.37 -3.96 -4.50
C ILE A 170 31.74 -4.86 -5.68
N VAL A 171 32.67 -5.79 -5.47
CA VAL A 171 33.02 -6.80 -6.49
C VAL A 171 31.99 -7.93 -6.50
N GLU A 172 31.71 -8.48 -5.32
CA GLU A 172 30.71 -9.53 -5.09
C GLU A 172 30.20 -9.46 -3.65
N GLY A 173 29.04 -10.08 -3.37
CA GLY A 173 28.45 -10.07 -2.03
C GLY A 173 27.43 -11.20 -1.85
N LEU A 174 27.46 -11.81 -0.66
CA LEU A 174 26.45 -12.75 -0.18
C LEU A 174 25.75 -12.14 1.03
N MET A 175 24.45 -12.33 1.12
CA MET A 175 23.61 -11.78 2.19
C MET A 175 22.84 -12.92 2.85
N THR A 176 22.61 -12.80 4.16
CA THR A 176 21.73 -13.67 4.95
C THR A 176 20.76 -12.79 5.72
#